data_AF-R1BEI1-F1
#
_entry.id   AF-R1BEI1-F1
#
_cell.length_a   1.000
_cell.length_b   1.000
_cell.length_c   1.000
_cell.angle_alpha   90.00
_cell.angle_beta   90.00
_cell.angle_gamma   90.00
#
_symmetry.space_group_name_H-M   'P 1'
#
loop_
_entity.id
_entity.type
_entity.pdbx_description
1 polymer ?
#
loop_
_entity_poly.entity_id
_entity_poly.type
_entity_poly.pdbx_seq_one_letter_code
_entity_poly.pdbx_strand_id
1 'polypeptide(L)'
;MQSNEALLIKTLLARSCPSARLSRVQRVQNKMLWREYAHYRDESLVHTCAGGDVNEMLLFHGTAERAAEDVLAHQNGLDPRFSNGGFYGQGIYLAEDPSYPIGGRYAHRISGSGGSRVQLLIVKAALGSQQEMGQRISAETRAMRMPDVRVEGPPRLLYNSVRGGPHRPFVSGGGENGCDASFIHVVYESRQMYPAYVIEVEMEMGAEVVAAVRAMGVAAAVAALRAHASVSRVAFAACGRLASICAEEQNCQAAADAGAIEAIVAALQAHPQVAGVQQYGCCALGNVCAGDDAAGLAHKQRAADAGGIELAVAAMQAHPQHAGVQQDGCRAMAFVCFGSDAAARARQQRAADAGGIELVVAALQAHPQVADVQQECIWAMASVCAGSDAAALARKQRAADAGGIELAVAALQAHPQHAGVQQDSCQAMAFVCFGSDAAARAR
;
A
#
# COMPACT_ATOMS: atom_id res chain seq x y z
N MET A 1 -3.28 -10.12 34.30
CA MET A 1 -3.03 -8.67 34.24
C MET A 1 -1.90 -8.46 33.23
N GLN A 2 -2.14 -7.78 32.10
CA GLN A 2 -1.07 -7.55 31.09
C GLN A 2 -0.10 -6.49 31.64
N SER A 3 1.22 -6.67 31.46
CA SER A 3 2.21 -5.68 31.90
C SER A 3 2.13 -4.39 31.05
N ASN A 4 2.45 -3.25 31.65
CA ASN A 4 2.49 -1.96 30.94
C ASN A 4 3.41 -2.00 29.70
N GLU A 5 4.51 -2.77 29.77
CA GLU A 5 5.43 -3.00 28.65
C GLU A 5 4.76 -3.72 27.48
N ALA A 6 4.01 -4.78 27.76
CA ALA A 6 3.30 -5.53 26.73
C ALA A 6 2.24 -4.66 26.04
N LEU A 7 1.55 -3.80 26.80
CA LEU A 7 0.58 -2.86 26.24
C LEU A 7 1.26 -1.82 25.33
N LEU A 8 2.36 -1.21 25.78
CA LEU A 8 3.15 -0.29 24.97
C LEU A 8 3.61 -0.92 23.65
N ILE A 9 4.16 -2.14 23.73
CA ILE A 9 4.66 -2.86 22.55
C ILE A 9 3.52 -3.20 21.59
N LYS A 10 2.34 -3.61 22.11
CA LYS A 10 1.16 -3.83 21.27
C LYS A 10 0.72 -2.54 20.55
N THR A 11 0.74 -1.40 21.23
CA THR A 11 0.42 -0.11 20.62
C THR A 11 1.41 0.23 19.51
N LEU A 12 2.71 0.01 19.73
CA LEU A 12 3.73 0.21 18.69
C LEU A 12 3.53 -0.75 17.51
N LEU A 13 3.17 -2.01 17.76
CA LEU A 13 2.88 -3.00 16.71
C LEU A 13 1.66 -2.61 15.87
N ALA A 14 0.60 -2.13 16.53
CA ALA A 14 -0.66 -1.78 15.88
C ALA A 14 -0.56 -0.59 14.91
N ARG A 15 0.51 0.21 14.98
CA ARG A 15 0.74 1.36 14.07
C ARG A 15 0.69 0.97 12.59
N SER A 16 1.32 -0.14 12.23
CA SER A 16 1.33 -0.63 10.83
C SER A 16 1.11 -2.14 10.69
N CYS A 17 0.89 -2.86 11.81
CA CYS A 17 0.60 -4.28 11.84
C CYS A 17 -0.58 -4.59 12.78
N PRO A 18 -1.79 -4.05 12.55
CA PRO A 18 -2.93 -4.18 13.46
C PRO A 18 -3.41 -5.63 13.67
N SER A 19 -3.13 -6.53 12.72
CA SER A 19 -3.45 -7.96 12.81
C SER A 19 -2.33 -8.80 13.45
N ALA A 20 -1.18 -8.21 13.76
CA ALA A 20 -0.07 -8.95 14.34
C ALA A 20 -0.29 -9.22 15.83
N ARG A 21 -0.10 -10.48 16.25
CA ARG A 21 -0.29 -10.89 17.64
C ARG A 21 1.05 -10.96 18.36
N LEU A 22 1.24 -10.11 19.37
CA LEU A 22 2.39 -10.19 20.25
C LEU A 22 2.32 -11.49 21.08
N SER A 23 3.28 -12.39 20.86
CA SER A 23 3.34 -13.71 21.50
C SER A 23 4.32 -13.76 22.67
N ARG A 24 5.41 -12.98 22.62
CA ARG A 24 6.41 -12.89 23.69
C ARG A 24 7.02 -11.49 23.75
N VAL A 25 7.31 -11.04 24.97
CA VAL A 25 8.16 -9.88 25.27
C VAL A 25 9.24 -10.33 26.24
N GLN A 26 10.49 -10.06 25.91
CA GLN A 26 11.63 -10.27 26.79
C GLN A 26 12.42 -8.99 26.90
N ARG A 27 12.50 -8.43 28.11
CA ARG A 27 13.35 -7.29 28.42
C ARG A 27 14.82 -7.72 28.38
N VAL A 28 15.64 -6.97 27.66
CA VAL A 28 17.10 -7.16 27.65
C VAL A 28 17.68 -6.53 28.91
N GLN A 29 18.55 -7.28 29.61
CA GLN A 29 19.20 -6.84 30.85
C GLN A 29 20.72 -6.83 30.75
N ASN A 30 21.26 -5.98 29.86
CA ASN A 30 22.70 -5.74 29.78
C ASN A 30 23.06 -4.47 30.57
N LYS A 31 23.50 -4.64 31.83
CA LYS A 31 23.78 -3.51 32.74
C LYS A 31 24.94 -2.63 32.28
N MET A 32 25.95 -3.20 31.64
CA MET A 32 27.11 -2.44 31.13
C MET A 32 26.68 -1.58 29.95
N LEU A 33 26.03 -2.18 28.95
CA LEU A 33 25.54 -1.46 27.78
C LEU A 33 24.52 -0.38 28.16
N TRP A 34 23.65 -0.65 29.15
CA TRP A 34 22.72 0.35 29.67
C TRP A 34 23.43 1.56 30.27
N ARG A 35 24.51 1.35 31.05
CA ARG A 35 25.30 2.44 31.64
C ARG A 35 25.96 3.29 30.55
N GLU A 36 26.53 2.65 29.53
CA GLU A 36 27.15 3.36 28.40
C GLU A 36 26.12 4.18 27.62
N TYR A 37 24.98 3.57 27.30
CA TYR A 37 23.86 4.25 26.62
C TYR A 37 23.33 5.44 27.45
N ALA A 38 23.01 5.22 28.72
CA ALA A 38 22.46 6.25 29.59
C ALA A 38 23.45 7.40 29.78
N HIS A 39 24.73 7.10 30.02
CA HIS A 39 25.76 8.13 30.13
C HIS A 39 25.91 8.93 28.83
N TYR A 40 25.98 8.26 27.67
CA TYR A 40 26.09 8.96 26.39
C TYR A 40 24.86 9.83 26.11
N ARG A 41 23.65 9.33 26.38
CA ARG A 41 22.41 10.06 26.23
C ARG A 41 22.37 11.29 27.15
N ASP A 42 22.55 11.10 28.45
CA ASP A 42 22.29 12.12 29.47
C ASP A 42 23.41 13.16 29.60
N GLU A 43 24.66 12.76 29.36
CA GLU A 43 25.84 13.63 29.60
C GLU A 43 26.52 14.09 28.30
N SER A 44 26.43 13.33 27.21
CA SER A 44 27.09 13.71 25.95
C SER A 44 26.13 14.34 24.94
N LEU A 45 25.02 13.67 24.63
CA LEU A 45 24.07 14.16 23.61
C LEU A 45 23.33 15.42 24.04
N VAL A 46 22.89 15.51 25.29
CA VAL A 46 22.17 16.69 25.83
C VAL A 46 22.91 17.99 25.53
N HIS A 47 24.24 18.01 25.61
CA HIS A 47 25.04 19.22 25.37
C HIS A 47 25.24 19.58 23.89
N THR A 48 24.99 18.65 22.97
CA THR A 48 25.18 18.86 21.52
C THR A 48 23.87 19.06 20.77
N CYS A 49 22.74 18.66 21.38
CA CYS A 49 21.41 18.76 20.80
C CYS A 49 20.77 20.14 21.07
N ALA A 50 19.93 20.59 20.14
CA ALA A 50 19.18 21.83 20.31
C ALA A 50 18.21 21.71 21.51
N GLY A 51 18.31 22.63 22.47
CA GLY A 51 17.43 22.65 23.64
C GLY A 51 17.59 21.47 24.61
N GLY A 52 18.64 20.65 24.47
CA GLY A 52 18.87 19.47 25.30
C GLY A 52 17.99 18.27 24.99
N ASP A 53 17.16 18.32 23.94
CA ASP A 53 16.33 17.19 23.53
C ASP A 53 17.17 16.16 22.76
N VAL A 54 17.36 15.00 23.39
CA VAL A 54 18.14 13.88 22.84
C VAL A 54 17.37 13.08 21.80
N ASN A 55 16.08 13.37 21.58
CA ASN A 55 15.21 12.68 20.63
C ASN A 55 15.26 11.16 20.84
N GLU A 56 14.96 10.69 22.07
CA GLU A 56 14.95 9.27 22.39
C GLU A 56 13.68 8.60 21.83
N MET A 57 13.85 7.64 20.93
CA MET A 57 12.75 6.89 20.31
C MET A 57 12.84 5.39 20.60
N LEU A 58 11.70 4.71 20.57
CA LEU A 58 11.61 3.25 20.47
C LEU A 58 11.37 2.88 19.02
N LEU A 59 12.32 2.15 18.43
CA LEU A 59 12.32 1.79 17.01
C LEU A 59 12.50 0.28 16.82
N PHE A 60 12.05 -0.23 15.67
CA PHE A 60 12.14 -1.65 15.34
C PHE A 60 13.42 -1.97 14.58
N HIS A 61 14.03 -3.10 14.91
CA HIS A 61 15.16 -3.66 14.19
C HIS A 61 14.97 -5.15 13.96
N GLY A 62 15.21 -5.60 12.73
CA GLY A 62 15.18 -7.00 12.36
C GLY A 62 16.60 -7.58 12.26
N THR A 63 16.80 -8.80 12.74
CA THR A 63 18.12 -9.47 12.78
C THR A 63 18.34 -10.46 11.63
N ALA A 64 17.44 -10.47 10.65
CA ALA A 64 17.44 -11.31 9.44
C ALA A 64 17.70 -12.79 9.76
N GLU A 65 18.76 -13.37 9.23
CA GLU A 65 19.08 -14.79 9.42
C GLU A 65 19.55 -15.12 10.85
N ARG A 66 19.92 -14.12 11.66
CA ARG A 66 20.46 -14.33 13.02
C ARG A 66 19.37 -14.22 14.08
N ALA A 67 19.42 -15.08 15.09
CA ALA A 67 18.58 -14.95 16.26
C ALA A 67 19.00 -13.72 17.09
N ALA A 68 18.07 -13.14 17.83
CA ALA A 68 18.35 -12.00 18.70
C ALA A 68 19.42 -12.31 19.74
N GLU A 69 19.48 -13.54 20.25
CA GLU A 69 20.50 -13.96 21.22
C GLU A 69 21.92 -13.85 20.67
N ASP A 70 22.15 -14.22 19.42
CA ASP A 70 23.46 -14.11 18.76
C ASP A 70 23.90 -12.65 18.60
N VAL A 71 22.96 -11.78 18.23
CA VAL A 71 23.21 -10.34 18.09
C VAL A 71 23.49 -9.70 19.45
N LEU A 72 22.74 -10.09 20.48
CA LEU A 72 22.86 -9.54 21.83
C LEU A 72 24.02 -10.12 22.64
N ALA A 73 24.64 -11.22 22.19
CA ALA A 73 25.81 -11.80 22.85
C ALA A 73 27.06 -10.91 22.73
N HIS A 74 27.09 -9.99 21.76
CA HIS A 74 28.20 -9.06 21.58
C HIS A 74 28.22 -7.98 22.68
N GLN A 75 29.42 -7.62 23.16
CA GLN A 75 29.58 -6.69 24.29
C GLN A 75 28.97 -5.31 24.02
N ASN A 76 29.03 -4.84 22.78
CA ASN A 76 28.45 -3.56 22.34
C ASN A 76 26.98 -3.66 21.89
N GLY A 77 26.36 -4.84 21.99
CA GLY A 77 25.04 -5.11 21.40
C GLY A 77 25.04 -4.87 19.88
N LEU A 78 24.24 -3.91 19.42
CA LEU A 78 24.15 -3.51 18.01
C LEU A 78 25.35 -2.64 17.62
N ASP A 79 26.31 -3.22 16.91
CA ASP A 79 27.52 -2.53 16.46
C ASP A 79 27.46 -2.23 14.95
N PRO A 80 27.46 -0.95 14.53
CA PRO A 80 27.40 -0.56 13.12
C PRO A 80 28.48 -1.18 12.24
N ARG A 81 29.62 -1.61 12.79
CA ARG A 81 30.72 -2.23 12.03
C ARG A 81 30.35 -3.60 11.45
N PHE A 82 29.31 -4.25 11.98
CA PHE A 82 28.79 -5.51 11.44
C PHE A 82 27.67 -5.30 10.41
N SER A 83 27.31 -4.05 10.11
CA SER A 83 26.34 -3.71 9.07
C SER A 83 27.01 -3.72 7.69
N ASN A 84 26.36 -4.38 6.73
CA ASN A 84 26.79 -4.34 5.32
C ASN A 84 26.40 -3.03 4.61
N GLY A 85 25.80 -2.07 5.33
CA GLY A 85 25.34 -0.79 4.82
C GLY A 85 23.91 -0.81 4.26
N GLY A 86 23.49 0.30 3.67
CA GLY A 86 22.15 0.50 3.14
C GLY A 86 22.01 1.84 2.40
N PHE A 87 20.82 2.43 2.40
CA PHE A 87 20.52 3.68 1.66
C PHE A 87 21.37 4.89 2.07
N TYR A 88 21.84 4.90 3.31
CA TYR A 88 22.58 5.98 3.95
C TYR A 88 23.93 5.49 4.49
N GLY A 89 24.56 4.52 3.82
CA GLY A 89 25.89 4.04 4.20
C GLY A 89 25.90 3.02 5.34
N GLN A 90 27.07 2.87 5.97
CA GLN A 90 27.34 1.86 6.99
C GLN A 90 26.90 2.32 8.38
N GLY A 91 25.63 2.05 8.71
CA GLY A 91 25.04 2.29 10.02
C GLY A 91 24.07 1.18 10.42
N ILE A 92 23.51 1.28 11.63
CA ILE A 92 22.38 0.46 12.07
C ILE A 92 21.08 1.15 11.67
N TYR A 93 20.24 0.41 10.95
CA TYR A 93 18.96 0.88 10.42
C TYR A 93 17.83 0.48 11.37
N LEU A 94 17.06 1.47 11.81
CA LEU A 94 15.95 1.33 12.74
C LEU A 94 14.67 1.89 12.10
N ALA A 95 13.62 1.08 12.03
CA ALA A 95 12.35 1.46 11.43
C ALA A 95 11.37 2.00 12.48
N GLU A 96 10.65 3.07 12.14
CA GLU A 96 9.52 3.54 12.94
C GLU A 96 8.36 2.53 12.95
N ASP A 97 8.08 1.93 11.79
CA ASP A 97 6.93 1.06 11.59
C ASP A 97 7.33 -0.43 11.52
N PRO A 98 6.66 -1.31 12.28
CA PRO A 98 7.00 -2.73 12.40
C PRO A 98 6.77 -3.51 11.09
N SER A 99 5.87 -3.05 10.22
CA SER A 99 5.63 -3.67 8.91
C SER A 99 6.87 -3.66 8.03
N TYR A 100 7.80 -2.72 8.19
CA TYR A 100 9.03 -2.65 7.41
C TYR A 100 9.94 -3.88 7.66
N PRO A 101 10.36 -4.19 8.91
CA PRO A 101 11.14 -5.39 9.13
C PRO A 101 10.30 -6.68 8.95
N ILE A 102 9.01 -6.68 9.31
CA ILE A 102 8.12 -7.85 9.26
C ILE A 102 7.78 -8.28 7.82
N GLY A 103 7.41 -7.32 6.96
CA GLY A 103 7.03 -7.56 5.56
C GLY A 103 8.22 -7.85 4.66
N GLY A 104 9.43 -7.44 5.06
CA GLY A 104 10.67 -7.69 4.34
C GLY A 104 11.40 -8.98 4.76
N ARG A 105 12.69 -9.06 4.40
CA ARG A 105 13.61 -10.15 4.79
C ARG A 105 14.34 -9.90 6.11
N TYR A 106 13.96 -8.85 6.84
CA TYR A 106 14.73 -8.36 7.98
C TYR A 106 14.29 -8.96 9.31
N ALA A 107 13.02 -9.31 9.49
CA ALA A 107 12.60 -10.01 10.70
C ALA A 107 13.18 -11.42 10.75
N HIS A 108 13.68 -11.84 11.91
CA HIS A 108 14.19 -13.20 12.07
C HIS A 108 13.03 -14.19 12.17
N ARG A 109 12.97 -15.15 11.23
CA ARG A 109 11.88 -16.14 11.20
C ARG A 109 12.20 -17.29 12.15
N ILE A 110 11.30 -17.53 13.10
CA ILE A 110 11.47 -18.61 14.08
C ILE A 110 11.21 -19.94 13.37
N SER A 111 12.21 -20.83 13.41
CA SER A 111 12.14 -22.17 12.82
C SER A 111 10.97 -22.98 13.41
N GLY A 112 10.38 -23.87 12.60
CA GLY A 112 9.27 -24.72 13.03
C GLY A 112 7.91 -24.01 13.17
N SER A 113 7.81 -22.73 12.81
CA SER A 113 6.56 -21.96 12.82
C SER A 113 5.88 -21.81 11.44
N GLY A 114 6.42 -22.43 10.38
CA GLY A 114 5.94 -22.19 9.01
C GLY A 114 6.04 -20.72 8.59
N GLY A 115 7.03 -20.00 9.12
CA GLY A 115 7.25 -18.58 8.89
C GLY A 115 6.19 -17.65 9.49
N SER A 116 5.26 -18.16 10.31
CA SER A 116 4.20 -17.38 10.98
C SER A 116 4.71 -16.63 12.21
N ARG A 117 5.80 -17.06 12.84
CA ARG A 117 6.38 -16.36 13.99
C ARG A 117 7.71 -15.73 13.61
N VAL A 118 7.83 -14.46 13.92
CA VAL A 118 9.04 -13.67 13.69
C VAL A 118 9.53 -13.05 14.99
N GLN A 119 10.83 -12.82 15.08
CA GLN A 119 11.50 -12.17 16.18
C GLN A 119 12.08 -10.83 15.72
N LEU A 120 11.92 -9.81 16.57
CA LEU A 120 12.42 -8.46 16.36
C LEU A 120 13.07 -7.92 17.64
N LEU A 121 13.94 -6.94 17.46
CA LEU A 121 14.40 -6.08 18.54
C LEU A 121 13.60 -4.77 18.55
N ILE A 122 13.24 -4.31 19.74
CA ILE A 122 12.87 -2.90 19.97
C ILE A 122 14.07 -2.22 20.60
N VAL A 123 14.56 -1.19 19.93
CA VAL A 123 15.78 -0.46 20.28
C VAL A 123 15.39 0.92 20.79
N LYS A 124 15.88 1.28 21.99
CA LYS A 124 15.94 2.67 22.44
C LYS A 124 17.08 3.34 21.69
N ALA A 125 16.78 4.41 20.96
CA ALA A 125 17.78 5.15 20.19
C ALA A 125 17.73 6.62 20.59
N ALA A 126 18.86 7.17 21.06
CA ALA A 126 19.04 8.59 21.29
C ALA A 126 19.54 9.23 20.00
N LEU A 127 18.61 9.73 19.19
CA LEU A 127 18.87 10.12 17.80
C LEU A 127 19.55 11.48 17.69
N GLY A 128 19.44 12.32 18.72
CA GLY A 128 19.95 13.68 18.76
C GLY A 128 19.45 14.53 17.59
N SER A 129 20.30 15.41 17.09
CA SER A 129 20.02 16.19 15.88
C SER A 129 20.15 15.31 14.64
N GLN A 130 19.06 15.13 13.90
CA GLN A 130 19.03 14.27 12.71
C GLN A 130 19.23 15.06 11.42
N GLN A 131 19.99 14.51 10.49
CA GLN A 131 20.02 14.99 9.12
C GLN A 131 18.84 14.39 8.34
N GLU A 132 17.93 15.24 7.88
CA GLU A 132 16.78 14.83 7.07
C GLU A 132 17.20 14.60 5.62
N MET A 133 17.01 13.38 5.15
CA MET A 133 17.37 12.96 3.79
C MET A 133 16.17 12.83 2.86
N GLY A 134 14.94 12.93 3.39
CA GLY A 134 13.71 12.66 2.66
C GLY A 134 13.77 11.31 1.94
N GLN A 135 13.25 11.25 0.71
CA GLN A 135 13.30 10.04 -0.13
C GLN A 135 14.56 9.98 -1.03
N ARG A 136 15.57 10.82 -0.79
CA ARG A 136 16.77 10.85 -1.62
C ARG A 136 17.60 9.60 -1.40
N ILE A 137 17.86 8.86 -2.48
CA ILE A 137 18.76 7.71 -2.48
C ILE A 137 19.62 7.77 -3.74
N SER A 138 20.94 7.84 -3.57
CA SER A 138 21.91 7.93 -4.68
C SER A 138 23.15 7.08 -4.40
N ALA A 139 24.17 7.14 -5.27
CA ALA A 139 25.45 6.49 -5.00
C ALA A 139 26.16 7.17 -3.81
N GLU A 140 26.04 8.49 -3.69
CA GLU A 140 26.62 9.30 -2.63
C GLU A 140 26.01 8.97 -1.27
N THR A 141 24.68 8.89 -1.18
CA THR A 141 24.01 8.55 0.09
C THR A 141 24.40 7.15 0.56
N ARG A 142 24.52 6.19 -0.37
CA ARG A 142 24.96 4.82 -0.05
C ARG A 142 26.43 4.74 0.35
N ALA A 143 27.26 5.70 -0.06
CA ALA A 143 28.68 5.75 0.29
C ALA A 143 28.97 6.52 1.59
N MET A 144 27.95 7.09 2.24
CA MET A 144 28.10 7.81 3.50
C MET A 144 28.76 6.94 4.58
N ARG A 145 29.54 7.58 5.45
CA ARG A 145 30.11 6.94 6.66
C ARG A 145 29.53 7.53 7.94
N MET A 146 29.20 8.81 7.91
CA MET A 146 28.62 9.59 9.01
C MET A 146 27.73 10.68 8.41
N PRO A 147 26.80 11.24 9.21
CA PRO A 147 26.05 12.45 8.86
C PRO A 147 26.95 13.69 8.69
N ASP A 148 26.43 14.73 8.03
CA ASP A 148 27.13 15.97 7.73
C ASP A 148 27.26 16.92 8.94
N VAL A 149 27.90 18.07 8.71
CA VAL A 149 28.00 19.17 9.66
C VAL A 149 26.67 19.93 9.71
N ARG A 150 26.19 20.21 10.93
CA ARG A 150 24.99 21.02 11.19
C ARG A 150 25.32 22.50 11.35
N VAL A 151 26.40 22.82 12.06
CA VAL A 151 26.89 24.19 12.28
C VAL A 151 28.40 24.22 12.06
N GLU A 152 28.88 25.03 11.11
CA GLU A 152 30.31 25.11 10.77
C GLU A 152 31.15 25.99 11.72
N GLY A 153 30.53 26.98 12.37
CA GLY A 153 31.22 27.91 13.28
C GLY A 153 31.41 27.35 14.71
N PRO A 154 32.25 27.95 15.56
CA PRO A 154 32.51 27.46 16.91
C PRO A 154 31.30 27.67 17.87
N PRO A 155 30.86 26.61 18.59
CA PRO A 155 31.33 25.23 18.49
C PRO A 155 30.80 24.56 17.23
N ARG A 156 31.67 23.86 16.49
CA ARG A 156 31.27 23.10 15.30
C ARG A 156 30.37 21.95 15.75
N LEU A 157 29.15 21.88 15.22
CA LEU A 157 28.16 20.86 15.60
C LEU A 157 27.90 19.92 14.42
N LEU A 158 27.95 18.61 14.68
CA LEU A 158 27.65 17.57 13.71
C LEU A 158 26.21 17.06 13.90
N TYR A 159 25.60 16.52 12.86
CA TYR A 159 24.41 15.68 13.03
C TYR A 159 24.79 14.36 13.70
N ASN A 160 23.89 13.83 14.54
CA ASN A 160 24.12 12.60 15.31
C ASN A 160 23.56 11.36 14.61
N SER A 161 22.57 11.51 13.75
CA SER A 161 21.95 10.42 13.00
C SER A 161 21.33 10.92 11.70
N VAL A 162 20.89 9.99 10.85
CA VAL A 162 20.13 10.29 9.63
C VAL A 162 18.69 9.84 9.81
N ARG A 163 17.75 10.63 9.29
CA ARG A 163 16.36 10.21 9.07
C ARG A 163 16.04 10.29 7.59
N GLY A 164 15.46 9.23 7.04
CA GLY A 164 15.10 9.19 5.62
C GLY A 164 13.89 8.30 5.38
N GLY A 165 13.22 8.53 4.26
CA GLY A 165 12.03 7.80 3.85
C GLY A 165 10.78 8.68 3.73
N PRO A 166 9.59 8.07 3.72
CA PRO A 166 9.37 6.64 3.92
C PRO A 166 10.01 5.81 2.80
N HIS A 167 10.57 4.66 3.17
CA HIS A 167 11.19 3.70 2.25
C HIS A 167 10.55 2.34 2.38
N ARG A 168 10.53 1.57 1.30
CA ARG A 168 10.24 0.13 1.31
C ARG A 168 11.54 -0.67 1.40
N PRO A 169 11.49 -1.97 1.71
CA PRO A 169 12.65 -2.83 1.52
C PRO A 169 13.18 -2.69 0.08
N PHE A 170 14.48 -2.35 -0.07
CA PHE A 170 15.21 -2.21 -1.35
C PHE A 170 14.84 -1.03 -2.27
N VAL A 171 13.74 -0.33 -2.03
CA VAL A 171 13.25 0.75 -2.91
C VAL A 171 12.95 2.03 -2.13
N SER A 172 13.30 3.18 -2.71
CA SER A 172 12.91 4.49 -2.17
C SER A 172 11.42 4.75 -2.30
N GLY A 173 10.85 5.49 -1.36
CA GLY A 173 9.47 5.97 -1.39
C GLY A 173 8.48 5.05 -0.68
N GLY A 174 7.40 5.66 -0.19
CA GLY A 174 6.21 4.93 0.25
C GLY A 174 5.57 4.32 -0.99
N GLY A 175 5.44 2.99 -1.06
CA GLY A 175 4.71 2.37 -2.16
C GLY A 175 3.29 2.92 -2.27
N GLU A 176 2.62 2.62 -3.39
CA GLU A 176 1.25 3.08 -3.69
C GLU A 176 0.24 2.77 -2.56
N ASN A 177 0.57 1.84 -1.67
CA ASN A 177 -0.33 1.32 -0.64
C ASN A 177 0.12 1.62 0.80
N GLY A 178 1.28 2.25 1.04
CA GLY A 178 1.76 2.63 2.39
C GLY A 178 1.93 1.48 3.42
N CYS A 179 1.70 0.22 3.04
CA CYS A 179 1.61 -0.91 3.98
C CYS A 179 3.00 -1.47 4.39
N ASP A 180 4.04 -1.23 3.60
CA ASP A 180 5.38 -1.82 3.72
C ASP A 180 6.50 -0.78 3.78
N ALA A 181 6.15 0.50 3.93
CA ALA A 181 7.10 1.58 4.00
C ALA A 181 7.23 2.14 5.43
N SER A 182 8.42 2.59 5.79
CA SER A 182 8.68 3.23 7.08
C SER A 182 9.67 4.37 6.90
N PHE A 183 9.57 5.39 7.73
CA PHE A 183 10.73 6.24 7.99
C PHE A 183 11.81 5.41 8.69
N ILE A 184 13.04 5.59 8.24
CA ILE A 184 14.20 4.84 8.69
C ILE A 184 15.18 5.81 9.34
N HIS A 185 15.56 5.50 10.57
CA HIS A 185 16.61 6.19 11.29
C HIS A 185 17.89 5.38 11.21
N VAL A 186 18.99 6.01 10.85
CA VAL A 186 20.30 5.37 10.74
C VAL A 186 21.23 5.94 11.80
N VAL A 187 21.75 5.04 12.63
CA VAL A 187 22.64 5.36 13.75
C VAL A 187 24.02 4.76 13.49
N TYR A 188 25.06 5.57 13.70
CA TYR A 188 26.44 5.24 13.32
C TYR A 188 27.37 5.04 14.52
N GLU A 189 26.90 5.34 15.74
CA GLU A 189 27.63 5.15 16.99
C GLU A 189 26.83 4.20 17.91
N SER A 190 27.44 3.10 18.34
CA SER A 190 26.77 2.06 19.12
C SER A 190 26.20 2.60 20.44
N ARG A 191 26.89 3.56 21.07
CA ARG A 191 26.47 4.17 22.35
C ARG A 191 25.16 4.95 22.27
N GLN A 192 24.68 5.29 21.07
CA GLN A 192 23.37 5.90 20.84
C GLN A 192 22.21 4.92 20.95
N MET A 193 22.46 3.61 21.12
CA MET A 193 21.42 2.58 21.06
C MET A 193 21.48 1.62 22.25
N TYR A 194 20.31 1.22 22.71
CA TYR A 194 20.14 0.13 23.66
C TYR A 194 19.01 -0.80 23.18
N PRO A 195 19.31 -2.05 22.80
CA PRO A 195 18.26 -3.05 22.54
C PRO A 195 17.47 -3.28 23.83
N ALA A 196 16.25 -2.77 23.90
CA ALA A 196 15.46 -2.76 25.13
C ALA A 196 14.62 -4.03 25.30
N TYR A 197 14.10 -4.55 24.18
CA TYR A 197 13.26 -5.74 24.17
C TYR A 197 13.57 -6.64 22.98
N VAL A 198 13.51 -7.95 23.21
CA VAL A 198 13.28 -8.96 22.18
C VAL A 198 11.80 -9.27 22.20
N ILE A 199 11.15 -9.17 21.04
CA ILE A 199 9.73 -9.50 20.89
C ILE A 199 9.57 -10.65 19.91
N GLU A 200 8.60 -11.52 20.17
CA GLU A 200 8.15 -12.50 19.19
C GLU A 200 6.73 -12.15 18.78
N VAL A 201 6.54 -12.01 17.48
CA VAL A 201 5.29 -11.60 16.87
C VAL A 201 4.81 -12.75 16.02
N GLU A 202 3.57 -13.15 16.27
CA GLU A 202 2.87 -14.08 15.41
C GLU A 202 2.16 -13.25 14.34
N MET A 203 2.69 -13.36 13.13
CA MET A 203 1.96 -12.97 11.94
C MET A 203 0.85 -13.98 11.75
N GLU A 204 -0.35 -13.46 11.65
CA GLU A 204 -1.45 -14.22 11.12
C GLU A 204 -0.95 -14.83 9.76
N MET A 205 -1.05 -16.16 9.61
CA MET A 205 -0.41 -17.09 8.63
C MET A 205 0.58 -16.55 7.55
N GLY A 206 1.87 -16.57 7.88
CA GLY A 206 3.04 -17.00 7.08
C GLY A 206 3.23 -16.52 5.63
N ALA A 207 4.30 -15.75 5.37
CA ALA A 207 4.74 -15.33 4.03
C ALA A 207 4.94 -16.49 3.02
N GLU A 208 5.15 -17.72 3.48
CA GLU A 208 5.21 -18.93 2.64
C GLU A 208 3.89 -19.21 1.92
N VAL A 209 2.74 -18.98 2.57
CA VAL A 209 1.42 -19.13 1.95
C VAL A 209 1.22 -18.06 0.87
N VAL A 210 1.66 -16.83 1.11
CA VAL A 210 1.60 -15.74 0.11
C VAL A 210 2.47 -16.07 -1.11
N ALA A 211 3.69 -16.57 -0.89
CA ALA A 211 4.57 -17.01 -1.98
C ALA A 211 3.99 -18.20 -2.74
N ALA A 212 3.42 -19.19 -2.03
CA ALA A 212 2.77 -20.34 -2.64
C ALA A 212 1.57 -19.92 -3.50
N VAL A 213 0.69 -19.06 -2.99
CA VAL A 213 -0.47 -18.54 -3.72
C VAL A 213 -0.04 -17.75 -4.97
N ARG A 214 1.04 -16.97 -4.89
CA ARG A 214 1.58 -16.25 -6.06
C ARG A 214 2.12 -17.17 -7.16
N ALA A 215 2.46 -18.41 -6.85
CA ALA A 215 2.90 -19.41 -7.83
C ALA A 215 1.74 -20.26 -8.40
N MET A 216 0.52 -20.14 -7.86
CA MET A 216 -0.60 -20.99 -8.26
C MET A 216 -1.07 -20.72 -9.69
N GLY A 217 -1.59 -21.75 -10.36
CA GLY A 217 -2.42 -21.60 -11.56
C GLY A 217 -3.82 -21.10 -11.21
N VAL A 218 -4.64 -20.79 -12.23
CA VAL A 218 -5.98 -20.18 -12.09
C VAL A 218 -6.85 -20.92 -11.08
N ALA A 219 -7.10 -22.22 -11.29
CA ALA A 219 -8.00 -23.01 -10.44
C ALA A 219 -7.55 -23.06 -8.97
N ALA A 220 -6.24 -23.19 -8.74
CA ALA A 220 -5.68 -23.23 -7.39
C ALA A 220 -5.77 -21.86 -6.69
N ALA A 221 -5.52 -20.76 -7.41
CA ALA A 221 -5.67 -19.42 -6.87
C ALA A 221 -7.13 -19.12 -6.49
N VAL A 222 -8.10 -19.51 -7.33
CA VAL A 222 -9.54 -19.36 -7.02
C VAL A 222 -9.94 -20.23 -5.83
N ALA A 223 -9.47 -21.48 -5.77
CA ALA A 223 -9.76 -22.38 -4.65
C ALA A 223 -9.21 -21.82 -3.32
N ALA A 224 -7.98 -21.30 -3.34
CA ALA A 224 -7.37 -20.65 -2.17
C ALA A 224 -8.17 -19.41 -1.74
N LEU A 225 -8.58 -18.57 -2.70
CA LEU A 225 -9.40 -17.39 -2.42
C LEU A 225 -10.74 -17.77 -1.81
N ARG A 226 -11.43 -18.80 -2.32
CA ARG A 226 -12.71 -19.27 -1.76
C ARG A 226 -12.58 -19.83 -0.36
N ALA A 227 -11.57 -20.68 -0.13
CA ALA A 227 -11.38 -21.33 1.15
C ALA A 227 -10.99 -20.33 2.26
N HIS A 228 -10.33 -19.22 1.89
CA HIS A 228 -9.71 -18.29 2.82
C HIS A 228 -10.02 -16.82 2.50
N ALA A 229 -11.22 -16.54 1.98
CA ALA A 229 -11.64 -15.20 1.56
C ALA A 229 -11.62 -14.18 2.71
N SER A 230 -11.82 -14.64 3.95
CA SER A 230 -11.77 -13.85 5.18
C SER A 230 -10.36 -13.61 5.71
N VAL A 231 -9.33 -14.13 5.04
CA VAL A 231 -7.92 -13.93 5.42
C VAL A 231 -7.29 -12.92 4.48
N SER A 232 -7.10 -11.69 4.97
CA SER A 232 -6.72 -10.53 4.15
C SER A 232 -5.48 -10.75 3.30
N ARG A 233 -4.48 -11.47 3.78
CA ARG A 233 -3.25 -11.72 3.02
C ARG A 233 -3.38 -12.83 1.97
N VAL A 234 -4.24 -13.82 2.20
CA VAL A 234 -4.56 -14.82 1.18
C VAL A 234 -5.42 -14.17 0.10
N ALA A 235 -6.42 -13.37 0.52
CA ALA A 235 -7.21 -12.54 -0.38
C ALA A 235 -6.32 -11.63 -1.24
N PHE A 236 -5.41 -10.88 -0.61
CA PHE A 236 -4.44 -10.03 -1.30
C PHE A 236 -3.58 -10.80 -2.31
N ALA A 237 -2.99 -11.92 -1.88
CA ALA A 237 -2.11 -12.71 -2.73
C ALA A 237 -2.85 -13.36 -3.91
N ALA A 238 -4.04 -13.89 -3.65
CA ALA A 238 -4.84 -14.57 -4.66
C ALA A 238 -5.47 -13.58 -5.64
N CYS A 239 -6.01 -12.45 -5.17
CA CYS A 239 -6.49 -11.38 -6.05
C CYS A 239 -5.35 -10.83 -6.92
N GLY A 240 -4.17 -10.57 -6.35
CA GLY A 240 -3.01 -10.13 -7.13
C GLY A 240 -2.54 -11.17 -8.15
N ARG A 241 -2.59 -12.46 -7.80
CA ARG A 241 -2.28 -13.54 -8.74
C ARG A 241 -3.32 -13.63 -9.86
N LEU A 242 -4.61 -13.55 -9.54
CA LEU A 242 -5.69 -13.58 -10.52
C LEU A 242 -5.64 -12.36 -11.45
N ALA A 243 -5.35 -11.17 -10.92
CA ALA A 243 -5.13 -9.97 -11.72
C ALA A 243 -4.01 -10.17 -12.74
N SER A 244 -2.87 -10.73 -12.31
CA SER A 244 -1.74 -11.03 -13.19
C SER A 244 -2.05 -12.10 -14.24
N ILE A 245 -2.71 -13.21 -13.87
CA ILE A 245 -2.99 -14.29 -14.85
C ILE A 245 -4.07 -13.87 -15.85
N CYS A 246 -5.11 -13.17 -15.39
CA CYS A 246 -6.24 -12.75 -16.21
C CYS A 246 -5.94 -11.49 -17.03
N ALA A 247 -4.76 -10.89 -16.90
CA ALA A 247 -4.29 -9.88 -17.87
C ALA A 247 -4.18 -10.48 -19.29
N GLU A 248 -3.97 -11.79 -19.38
CA GLU A 248 -4.03 -12.56 -20.63
C GLU A 248 -5.46 -13.09 -20.83
N GLU A 249 -6.17 -12.57 -21.84
CA GLU A 249 -7.60 -12.84 -22.10
C GLU A 249 -7.95 -14.34 -22.16
N GLN A 250 -7.05 -15.16 -22.73
CA GLN A 250 -7.19 -16.61 -22.83
C GLN A 250 -7.40 -17.32 -21.48
N ASN A 251 -6.99 -16.70 -20.37
CA ASN A 251 -7.16 -17.26 -19.02
C ASN A 251 -8.47 -16.84 -18.35
N CYS A 252 -9.16 -15.82 -18.87
CA CYS A 252 -10.36 -15.26 -18.24
C CYS A 252 -11.52 -16.25 -18.22
N GLN A 253 -11.70 -17.03 -19.29
CA GLN A 253 -12.73 -18.09 -19.32
C GLN A 253 -12.49 -19.14 -18.23
N ALA A 254 -11.26 -19.66 -18.14
CA ALA A 254 -10.91 -20.66 -17.13
C ALA A 254 -11.08 -20.10 -15.70
N ALA A 255 -10.81 -18.81 -15.49
CA ALA A 255 -11.02 -18.16 -14.21
C ALA A 255 -12.51 -18.03 -13.88
N ALA A 256 -13.33 -17.63 -14.84
CA ALA A 256 -14.77 -17.52 -14.68
C ALA A 256 -15.44 -18.89 -14.45
N ASP A 257 -14.98 -19.95 -15.13
CA ASP A 257 -15.46 -21.34 -14.94
C ASP A 257 -15.05 -21.89 -13.57
N ALA A 258 -13.85 -21.56 -13.12
CA ALA A 258 -13.43 -21.82 -11.74
C ALA A 258 -14.23 -20.97 -10.72
N GLY A 259 -14.97 -19.95 -11.18
CA GLY A 259 -15.77 -18.97 -10.44
C GLY A 259 -14.94 -18.03 -9.57
N ALA A 260 -13.93 -17.44 -10.22
CA ALA A 260 -13.14 -16.34 -9.71
C ALA A 260 -13.99 -15.10 -9.37
N ILE A 261 -15.02 -14.80 -10.17
CA ILE A 261 -15.86 -13.59 -10.03
C ILE A 261 -16.47 -13.54 -8.63
N GLU A 262 -17.16 -14.62 -8.23
CA GLU A 262 -17.84 -14.69 -6.94
C GLU A 262 -16.84 -14.73 -5.78
N ALA A 263 -15.67 -15.36 -5.98
CA ALA A 263 -14.60 -15.41 -4.98
C ALA A 263 -13.93 -14.04 -4.76
N ILE A 264 -13.71 -13.26 -5.83
CA ILE A 264 -13.16 -11.91 -5.77
C ILE A 264 -14.13 -10.97 -5.06
N VAL A 265 -15.42 -11.01 -5.44
CA VAL A 265 -16.49 -10.24 -4.78
C VAL A 265 -16.52 -10.55 -3.27
N ALA A 266 -16.49 -11.82 -2.88
CA ALA A 266 -16.48 -12.20 -1.47
C ALA A 266 -15.25 -11.66 -0.73
N ALA A 267 -14.08 -11.65 -1.36
CA ALA A 267 -12.85 -11.11 -0.77
C ALA A 267 -12.89 -9.58 -0.63
N LEU A 268 -13.40 -8.87 -1.63
CA LEU A 268 -13.64 -7.42 -1.56
C LEU A 268 -14.59 -7.06 -0.41
N GLN A 269 -15.68 -7.82 -0.27
CA GLN A 269 -16.66 -7.63 0.79
C GLN A 269 -16.08 -7.95 2.19
N ALA A 270 -15.24 -8.97 2.31
CA ALA A 270 -14.63 -9.36 3.58
C ALA A 270 -13.58 -8.37 4.09
N HIS A 271 -12.98 -7.57 3.20
CA HIS A 271 -11.82 -6.74 3.52
C HIS A 271 -11.92 -5.28 3.05
N PRO A 272 -13.00 -4.55 3.40
CA PRO A 272 -13.24 -3.19 2.89
C PRO A 272 -12.15 -2.19 3.27
N GLN A 273 -11.46 -2.41 4.39
CA GLN A 273 -10.42 -1.52 4.91
C GLN A 273 -8.99 -1.90 4.49
N VAL A 274 -8.81 -2.97 3.71
CA VAL A 274 -7.49 -3.42 3.26
C VAL A 274 -7.27 -2.99 1.82
N ALA A 275 -6.61 -1.83 1.64
CA ALA A 275 -6.45 -1.21 0.33
C ALA A 275 -5.86 -2.13 -0.74
N GLY A 276 -4.87 -2.95 -0.39
CA GLY A 276 -4.30 -3.92 -1.33
C GLY A 276 -5.28 -5.00 -1.80
N VAL A 277 -6.20 -5.44 -0.95
CA VAL A 277 -7.25 -6.39 -1.36
C VAL A 277 -8.25 -5.70 -2.27
N GLN A 278 -8.62 -4.45 -1.95
CA GLN A 278 -9.54 -3.64 -2.76
C GLN A 278 -8.97 -3.38 -4.15
N GLN A 279 -7.73 -2.89 -4.24
CA GLN A 279 -7.03 -2.63 -5.49
C GLN A 279 -6.95 -3.89 -6.36
N TYR A 280 -6.27 -4.94 -5.87
CA TYR A 280 -6.05 -6.13 -6.70
C TYR A 280 -7.33 -6.93 -6.95
N GLY A 281 -8.32 -6.86 -6.05
CA GLY A 281 -9.63 -7.46 -6.27
C GLY A 281 -10.37 -6.76 -7.41
N CYS A 282 -10.41 -5.43 -7.42
CA CYS A 282 -11.00 -4.67 -8.54
C CYS A 282 -10.23 -4.92 -9.85
N CYS A 283 -8.90 -4.92 -9.81
CA CYS A 283 -8.06 -5.21 -10.98
C CYS A 283 -8.38 -6.60 -11.57
N ALA A 284 -8.43 -7.64 -10.72
CA ALA A 284 -8.76 -8.99 -11.13
C ALA A 284 -10.19 -9.09 -11.70
N LEU A 285 -11.16 -8.43 -11.05
CA LEU A 285 -12.54 -8.41 -11.51
C LEU A 285 -12.66 -7.77 -12.90
N GLY A 286 -12.01 -6.63 -13.11
CA GLY A 286 -11.96 -5.94 -14.41
C GLY A 286 -11.36 -6.81 -15.50
N ASN A 287 -10.21 -7.44 -15.23
CA ASN A 287 -9.52 -8.31 -16.19
C ASN A 287 -10.37 -9.52 -16.59
N VAL A 288 -11.03 -10.20 -15.64
CA VAL A 288 -11.94 -11.33 -15.94
C VAL A 288 -13.14 -10.89 -16.79
N CYS A 289 -13.56 -9.64 -16.67
CA CYS A 289 -14.68 -9.05 -17.40
C CYS A 289 -14.27 -8.32 -18.69
N ALA A 290 -13.01 -8.41 -19.14
CA ALA A 290 -12.52 -7.57 -20.23
C ALA A 290 -13.05 -7.95 -21.62
N GLY A 291 -13.47 -9.20 -21.83
CA GLY A 291 -13.91 -9.70 -23.13
C GLY A 291 -15.24 -9.10 -23.62
N ASP A 292 -15.36 -8.95 -24.93
CA ASP A 292 -16.55 -8.44 -25.62
C ASP A 292 -17.33 -9.51 -26.39
N ASP A 293 -16.84 -10.76 -26.38
CA ASP A 293 -17.55 -11.90 -26.92
C ASP A 293 -18.70 -12.35 -25.99
N ALA A 294 -19.45 -13.37 -26.42
CA ALA A 294 -20.60 -13.87 -25.64
C ALA A 294 -20.22 -14.32 -24.22
N ALA A 295 -19.00 -14.85 -24.04
CA ALA A 295 -18.48 -15.25 -22.75
C ALA A 295 -18.16 -14.03 -21.87
N GLY A 296 -17.44 -13.04 -22.40
CA GLY A 296 -17.14 -11.80 -21.70
C GLY A 296 -18.40 -11.03 -21.30
N LEU A 297 -19.42 -10.98 -22.16
CA LEU A 297 -20.74 -10.42 -21.81
C LEU A 297 -21.42 -11.16 -20.66
N ALA A 298 -21.30 -12.50 -20.62
CA ALA A 298 -21.78 -13.31 -19.51
C ALA A 298 -20.97 -13.07 -18.22
N HIS A 299 -19.65 -12.87 -18.30
CA HIS A 299 -18.82 -12.52 -17.14
C HIS A 299 -19.22 -11.17 -16.55
N LYS A 300 -19.41 -10.15 -17.39
CA LYS A 300 -19.88 -8.83 -16.97
C LYS A 300 -21.25 -8.92 -16.27
N GLN A 301 -22.16 -9.77 -16.77
CA GLN A 301 -23.46 -9.96 -16.11
C GLN A 301 -23.31 -10.68 -14.76
N ARG A 302 -22.51 -11.74 -14.69
CA ARG A 302 -22.22 -12.44 -13.43
C ARG A 302 -21.60 -11.53 -12.38
N ALA A 303 -20.65 -10.68 -12.78
CA ALA A 303 -20.03 -9.70 -11.90
C ALA A 303 -21.06 -8.71 -11.34
N ALA A 304 -21.98 -8.23 -12.19
CA ALA A 304 -23.08 -7.39 -11.73
C ALA A 304 -24.01 -8.16 -10.78
N ASP A 305 -24.44 -9.38 -11.10
CA ASP A 305 -25.34 -10.17 -10.25
C ASP A 305 -24.71 -10.49 -8.88
N ALA A 306 -23.39 -10.62 -8.82
CA ALA A 306 -22.63 -10.80 -7.58
C ALA A 306 -22.44 -9.50 -6.77
N GLY A 307 -22.84 -8.32 -7.29
CA GLY A 307 -22.68 -7.03 -6.61
C GLY A 307 -21.31 -6.38 -6.81
N GLY A 308 -20.57 -6.78 -7.85
CA GLY A 308 -19.22 -6.28 -8.13
C GLY A 308 -19.16 -4.78 -8.44
N ILE A 309 -20.22 -4.21 -9.01
CA ILE A 309 -20.32 -2.77 -9.31
C ILE A 309 -20.38 -1.97 -8.01
N GLU A 310 -21.30 -2.35 -7.13
CA GLU A 310 -21.51 -1.68 -5.84
C GLU A 310 -20.28 -1.83 -4.94
N LEU A 311 -19.58 -2.97 -4.98
CA LEU A 311 -18.32 -3.16 -4.27
C LEU A 311 -17.17 -2.33 -4.83
N ALA A 312 -17.06 -2.16 -6.16
CA ALA A 312 -16.05 -1.28 -6.75
C ALA A 312 -16.26 0.18 -6.30
N VAL A 313 -17.52 0.63 -6.27
CA VAL A 313 -17.88 1.96 -5.74
C VAL A 313 -17.55 2.05 -4.24
N ALA A 314 -17.91 1.05 -3.43
CA ALA A 314 -17.59 1.03 -2.00
C ALA A 314 -16.07 1.02 -1.72
N ALA A 315 -15.30 0.30 -2.54
CA ALA A 315 -13.84 0.25 -2.47
C ALA A 315 -13.22 1.65 -2.67
N MET A 316 -13.65 2.34 -3.73
CA MET A 316 -13.23 3.71 -4.04
C MET A 316 -13.66 4.70 -2.94
N GLN A 317 -14.84 4.54 -2.35
CA GLN A 317 -15.31 5.36 -1.22
C GLN A 317 -14.47 5.14 0.05
N ALA A 318 -14.06 3.90 0.32
CA ALA A 318 -13.27 3.56 1.50
C ALA A 318 -11.81 4.05 1.40
N HIS A 319 -11.26 4.20 0.19
CA HIS A 319 -9.85 4.55 -0.05
C HIS A 319 -9.67 5.75 -0.99
N PRO A 320 -10.24 6.94 -0.69
CA PRO A 320 -10.25 8.09 -1.61
C PRO A 320 -8.85 8.62 -1.95
N GLN A 321 -7.88 8.46 -1.05
CA GLN A 321 -6.51 8.94 -1.21
C GLN A 321 -5.56 7.89 -1.81
N HIS A 322 -6.05 6.68 -2.11
CA HIS A 322 -5.21 5.61 -2.63
C HIS A 322 -5.36 5.50 -4.15
N ALA A 323 -4.39 6.04 -4.90
CA ALA A 323 -4.43 6.10 -6.36
C ALA A 323 -4.73 4.73 -7.01
N GLY A 324 -4.04 3.66 -6.59
CA GLY A 324 -4.27 2.32 -7.14
C GLY A 324 -5.70 1.79 -6.96
N VAL A 325 -6.36 2.03 -5.81
CA VAL A 325 -7.76 1.62 -5.60
C VAL A 325 -8.71 2.44 -6.47
N GLN A 326 -8.44 3.74 -6.65
CA GLN A 326 -9.24 4.58 -7.54
C GLN A 326 -9.13 4.12 -8.99
N GLN A 327 -7.91 3.87 -9.47
CA GLN A 327 -7.64 3.38 -10.82
C GLN A 327 -8.33 2.03 -11.08
N ASP A 328 -8.04 1.02 -10.25
CA ASP A 328 -8.56 -0.32 -10.47
C ASP A 328 -10.06 -0.43 -10.21
N GLY A 329 -10.60 0.37 -9.28
CA GLY A 329 -12.04 0.51 -9.05
C GLY A 329 -12.78 1.07 -10.26
N CYS A 330 -12.27 2.15 -10.85
CA CYS A 330 -12.80 2.72 -12.10
C CYS A 330 -12.72 1.73 -13.25
N ARG A 331 -11.56 1.10 -13.44
CA ARG A 331 -11.33 0.07 -14.48
C ARG A 331 -12.34 -1.07 -14.37
N ALA A 332 -12.53 -1.62 -13.17
CA ALA A 332 -13.50 -2.69 -12.94
C ALA A 332 -14.92 -2.25 -13.30
N MET A 333 -15.32 -1.05 -12.87
CA MET A 333 -16.62 -0.48 -13.17
C MET A 333 -16.82 -0.27 -14.67
N ALA A 334 -15.80 0.23 -15.38
CA ALA A 334 -15.81 0.44 -16.83
C ALA A 334 -16.06 -0.88 -17.58
N PHE A 335 -15.24 -1.91 -17.31
CA PHE A 335 -15.38 -3.22 -17.95
C PHE A 335 -16.73 -3.88 -17.66
N VAL A 336 -17.19 -3.87 -16.41
CA VAL A 336 -18.50 -4.47 -16.05
C VAL A 336 -19.65 -3.70 -16.71
N CYS A 337 -19.58 -2.37 -16.83
CA CYS A 337 -20.62 -1.56 -17.45
C CYS A 337 -20.56 -1.53 -18.99
N PHE A 338 -19.49 -2.03 -19.59
CA PHE A 338 -19.29 -1.97 -21.04
C PHE A 338 -20.35 -2.79 -21.80
N GLY A 339 -20.83 -2.24 -22.92
CA GLY A 339 -21.83 -2.83 -23.80
C GLY A 339 -22.96 -1.86 -24.16
N SER A 340 -23.79 -2.27 -25.12
CA SER A 340 -24.89 -1.46 -25.68
C SER A 340 -26.27 -2.14 -25.62
N ASP A 341 -26.31 -3.40 -25.20
CA ASP A 341 -27.53 -4.18 -25.05
C ASP A 341 -28.34 -3.77 -23.80
N ALA A 342 -29.50 -4.40 -23.60
CA ALA A 342 -30.38 -4.11 -22.46
C ALA A 342 -29.73 -4.44 -21.11
N ALA A 343 -28.90 -5.49 -21.06
CA ALA A 343 -28.20 -5.90 -19.85
C ALA A 343 -27.12 -4.86 -19.47
N ALA A 344 -26.35 -4.37 -20.44
CA ALA A 344 -25.39 -3.30 -20.24
C ALA A 344 -26.05 -2.03 -19.72
N ARG A 345 -27.20 -1.63 -20.27
CA ARG A 345 -27.96 -0.46 -19.77
C ARG A 345 -28.38 -0.63 -18.31
N ALA A 346 -28.81 -1.84 -17.92
CA ALA A 346 -29.13 -2.13 -16.52
C ALA A 346 -27.88 -2.05 -15.62
N ARG A 347 -26.74 -2.58 -16.06
CA ARG A 347 -25.46 -2.48 -15.31
C ARG A 347 -25.02 -1.03 -15.14
N GLN A 348 -25.11 -0.24 -16.20
CA GLN A 348 -24.74 1.18 -16.14
C GLN A 348 -25.68 1.99 -15.23
N GLN A 349 -26.98 1.68 -15.25
CA GLN A 349 -27.93 2.31 -14.32
C GLN A 349 -27.61 1.95 -12.88
N ARG A 350 -27.26 0.69 -12.60
CA ARG A 350 -26.82 0.26 -11.26
C ARG A 350 -25.57 1.01 -10.79
N ALA A 351 -24.57 1.21 -11.66
CA ALA A 351 -23.39 2.00 -11.32
C ALA A 351 -23.76 3.46 -10.97
N ALA A 352 -24.70 4.05 -11.72
CA ALA A 352 -25.20 5.39 -11.42
C ALA A 352 -25.99 5.44 -10.11
N ASP A 353 -26.83 4.44 -9.82
CA ASP A 353 -27.62 4.37 -8.58
C ASP A 353 -26.74 4.15 -7.34
N ALA A 354 -25.61 3.45 -7.50
CA ALA A 354 -24.60 3.30 -6.46
C ALA A 354 -23.80 4.59 -6.18
N GLY A 355 -23.96 5.64 -7.00
CA GLY A 355 -23.19 6.89 -6.89
C GLY A 355 -21.82 6.83 -7.56
N GLY A 356 -21.62 5.92 -8.51
CA GLY A 356 -20.35 5.75 -9.21
C GLY A 356 -19.92 6.97 -10.02
N ILE A 357 -20.87 7.74 -10.59
CA ILE A 357 -20.57 8.93 -11.40
C ILE A 357 -19.91 10.01 -10.54
N GLU A 358 -20.54 10.36 -9.43
CA GLU A 358 -20.07 11.40 -8.51
C GLU A 358 -18.73 10.99 -7.87
N LEU A 359 -18.54 9.70 -7.61
CA LEU A 359 -17.30 9.18 -7.06
C LEU A 359 -16.14 9.20 -8.05
N VAL A 360 -16.39 8.87 -9.32
CA VAL A 360 -15.39 8.99 -10.40
C VAL A 360 -14.93 10.44 -10.54
N VAL A 361 -15.85 11.41 -10.48
CA VAL A 361 -15.52 12.84 -10.47
C VAL A 361 -14.66 13.21 -9.26
N ALA A 362 -15.01 12.73 -8.06
CA ALA A 362 -14.21 12.98 -6.86
C ALA A 362 -12.79 12.39 -6.98
N ALA A 363 -12.64 11.20 -7.60
CA ALA A 363 -11.35 10.58 -7.86
C ALA A 363 -10.49 11.41 -8.83
N LEU A 364 -11.09 11.95 -9.89
CA LEU A 364 -10.42 12.86 -10.83
C LEU A 364 -9.88 14.10 -10.12
N GLN A 365 -10.65 14.67 -9.19
CA GLN A 365 -10.25 15.84 -8.39
C GLN A 365 -9.14 15.51 -7.38
N ALA A 366 -9.19 14.32 -6.76
CA ALA A 366 -8.22 13.92 -5.74
C ALA A 366 -6.85 13.53 -6.33
N HIS A 367 -6.81 13.03 -7.57
CA HIS A 367 -5.59 12.51 -8.21
C HIS A 367 -5.25 13.18 -9.56
N PRO A 368 -5.18 14.53 -9.65
CA PRO A 368 -5.03 15.24 -10.92
C PRO A 368 -3.69 14.96 -11.63
N GLN A 369 -2.67 14.57 -10.87
CA GLN A 369 -1.31 14.32 -11.39
C GLN A 369 -1.04 12.84 -11.70
N VAL A 370 -1.98 11.93 -11.43
CA VAL A 370 -1.79 10.49 -11.68
C VAL A 370 -2.49 10.13 -12.98
N ALA A 371 -1.72 10.04 -14.08
CA ALA A 371 -2.25 9.85 -15.42
C ALA A 371 -3.14 8.60 -15.56
N ASP A 372 -2.72 7.46 -14.98
CA ASP A 372 -3.48 6.21 -15.03
C ASP A 372 -4.84 6.34 -14.33
N VAL A 373 -4.91 7.05 -13.20
CA VAL A 373 -6.18 7.33 -12.51
C VAL A 373 -7.05 8.22 -13.39
N GLN A 374 -6.49 9.27 -14.01
CA GLN A 374 -7.25 10.15 -14.91
C GLN A 374 -7.85 9.38 -16.08
N GLN A 375 -7.05 8.52 -16.72
CA GLN A 375 -7.51 7.71 -17.85
C GLN A 375 -8.66 6.76 -17.44
N GLU A 376 -8.43 5.91 -16.45
CA GLU A 376 -9.40 4.89 -16.05
C GLU A 376 -10.70 5.51 -15.51
N CYS A 377 -10.61 6.64 -14.79
CA CYS A 377 -11.79 7.39 -14.35
C CYS A 377 -12.61 7.93 -15.54
N ILE A 378 -11.96 8.52 -16.53
CA ILE A 378 -12.62 9.08 -17.71
C ILE A 378 -13.29 7.97 -18.54
N TRP A 379 -12.60 6.85 -18.71
CA TRP A 379 -13.17 5.69 -19.39
C TRP A 379 -14.34 5.06 -18.63
N ALA A 380 -14.27 4.97 -17.29
CA ALA A 380 -15.38 4.55 -16.45
C ALA A 380 -16.58 5.48 -16.60
N MET A 381 -16.35 6.80 -16.58
CA MET A 381 -17.41 7.79 -16.79
C MET A 381 -18.09 7.63 -18.15
N ALA A 382 -17.30 7.45 -19.22
CA ALA A 382 -17.82 7.21 -20.57
C ALA A 382 -18.65 5.92 -20.66
N SER A 383 -18.16 4.84 -20.04
CA SER A 383 -18.84 3.54 -20.02
C SER A 383 -20.15 3.60 -19.23
N VAL A 384 -20.15 4.23 -18.06
CA VAL A 384 -21.33 4.40 -17.21
C VAL A 384 -22.33 5.38 -17.83
N CYS A 385 -21.92 6.34 -18.65
CA CYS A 385 -22.83 7.30 -19.31
C CYS A 385 -23.24 6.88 -20.74
N ALA A 386 -22.82 5.71 -21.21
CA ALA A 386 -23.09 5.25 -22.56
C ALA A 386 -24.59 5.04 -22.82
N GLY A 387 -24.98 5.29 -24.08
CA GLY A 387 -26.35 5.15 -24.56
C GLY A 387 -26.99 6.47 -25.00
N SER A 388 -28.20 6.35 -25.54
CA SER A 388 -29.00 7.46 -26.08
C SER A 388 -30.44 7.46 -25.59
N ASP A 389 -30.81 6.54 -24.69
CA ASP A 389 -32.12 6.53 -24.04
C ASP A 389 -32.22 7.60 -22.93
N ALA A 390 -33.44 7.81 -22.42
CA ALA A 390 -33.69 8.82 -21.39
C ALA A 390 -32.85 8.60 -20.12
N ALA A 391 -32.57 7.34 -19.75
CA ALA A 391 -31.74 7.00 -18.59
C ALA A 391 -30.28 7.36 -18.85
N ALA A 392 -29.76 7.10 -20.04
CA ALA A 392 -28.42 7.53 -20.46
C ALA A 392 -28.28 9.05 -20.47
N LEU A 393 -29.29 9.77 -20.98
CA LEU A 393 -29.30 11.24 -20.96
C LEU A 393 -29.28 11.77 -19.51
N ALA A 394 -30.04 11.17 -18.59
CA ALA A 394 -30.01 11.52 -17.18
C ALA A 394 -28.63 11.25 -16.54
N ARG A 395 -27.99 10.12 -16.86
CA ARG A 395 -26.62 9.80 -16.40
C ARG A 395 -25.59 10.83 -16.90
N LYS A 396 -25.66 11.20 -18.19
CA LYS A 396 -24.81 12.25 -18.76
C LYS A 396 -25.04 13.61 -18.11
N GLN A 397 -26.29 13.94 -17.78
CA GLN A 397 -26.60 15.19 -17.08
C GLN A 397 -25.99 15.18 -15.67
N ARG A 398 -26.12 14.08 -14.92
CA ARG A 398 -25.46 13.93 -13.61
C ARG A 398 -23.95 14.10 -13.68
N ALA A 399 -23.31 13.50 -14.69
CA ALA A 399 -21.86 13.66 -14.90
C ALA A 399 -21.47 15.11 -15.19
N ALA A 400 -22.27 15.83 -15.96
CA ALA A 400 -22.07 17.25 -16.22
C ALA A 400 -22.29 18.11 -14.98
N ASP A 401 -23.37 17.88 -14.22
CA ASP A 401 -23.68 18.61 -12.98
C ASP A 401 -22.60 18.42 -11.90
N ALA A 402 -21.92 17.26 -11.91
CA ALA A 402 -20.80 16.97 -11.03
C ALA A 402 -19.47 17.65 -11.49
N GLY A 403 -19.41 18.22 -12.69
CA GLY A 403 -18.21 18.85 -13.25
C GLY A 403 -17.27 17.89 -13.98
N GLY A 404 -17.79 16.75 -14.46
CA GLY A 404 -16.99 15.74 -15.15
C GLY A 404 -16.40 16.21 -16.48
N ILE A 405 -17.06 17.13 -17.18
CA ILE A 405 -16.62 17.67 -18.47
C ILE A 405 -15.37 18.54 -18.28
N GLU A 406 -15.44 19.47 -17.33
CA GLU A 406 -14.36 20.39 -16.98
C GLU A 406 -13.11 19.62 -16.52
N LEU A 407 -13.31 18.54 -15.76
CA LEU A 407 -12.22 17.68 -15.32
C LEU A 407 -11.60 16.87 -16.46
N ALA A 408 -12.39 16.38 -17.43
CA ALA A 408 -11.84 15.73 -18.62
C ALA A 408 -10.98 16.70 -19.45
N VAL A 409 -11.41 17.97 -19.58
CA VAL A 409 -10.61 19.03 -20.21
C VAL A 409 -9.34 19.32 -19.42
N ALA A 410 -9.42 19.40 -18.09
CA ALA A 410 -8.26 19.60 -17.24
C ALA A 410 -7.25 18.44 -17.34
N ALA A 411 -7.74 17.20 -17.43
CA ALA A 411 -6.90 16.01 -17.62
C ALA A 411 -6.14 16.05 -18.96
N LEU A 412 -6.80 16.48 -20.05
CA LEU A 412 -6.15 16.71 -21.35
C LEU A 412 -4.99 17.70 -21.27
N GLN A 413 -5.19 18.79 -20.52
CA GLN A 413 -4.19 19.84 -20.36
C GLN A 413 -3.03 19.41 -19.46
N ALA A 414 -3.32 18.65 -18.40
CA ALA A 414 -2.31 18.19 -17.45
C ALA A 414 -1.45 17.05 -18.02
N HIS A 415 -1.98 16.22 -18.93
CA HIS A 415 -1.32 15.03 -19.46
C HIS A 415 -1.20 15.01 -20.99
N PRO A 416 -0.54 16.00 -21.63
CA PRO A 416 -0.50 16.16 -23.08
C PRO A 416 0.24 15.04 -23.82
N GLN A 417 1.10 14.30 -23.12
CA GLN A 417 1.91 13.21 -23.70
C GLN A 417 1.32 11.82 -23.42
N HIS A 418 0.25 11.72 -22.63
CA HIS A 418 -0.33 10.42 -22.26
C HIS A 418 -1.43 10.03 -23.24
N ALA A 419 -1.11 9.17 -24.20
CA ALA A 419 -2.02 8.82 -25.31
C ALA A 419 -3.40 8.31 -24.84
N GLY A 420 -3.45 7.50 -23.79
CA GLY A 420 -4.72 6.98 -23.24
C GLY A 420 -5.62 8.09 -22.69
N VAL A 421 -5.10 8.96 -21.79
CA VAL A 421 -5.82 10.16 -21.33
C VAL A 421 -6.29 11.02 -22.50
N GLN A 422 -5.45 11.24 -23.52
CA GLN A 422 -5.83 12.05 -24.68
C GLN A 422 -7.02 11.44 -25.44
N GLN A 423 -6.94 10.14 -25.76
CA GLN A 423 -7.99 9.42 -26.48
C GLN A 423 -9.28 9.33 -25.68
N ASP A 424 -9.20 8.85 -24.43
CA ASP A 424 -10.37 8.57 -23.60
C ASP A 424 -11.08 9.87 -23.20
N SER A 425 -10.35 10.96 -22.98
CA SER A 425 -10.97 12.28 -22.70
C SER A 425 -11.70 12.82 -23.92
N CYS A 426 -11.13 12.71 -25.12
CA CYS A 426 -11.82 13.11 -26.35
C CYS A 426 -13.10 12.30 -26.56
N GLN A 427 -13.01 10.99 -26.30
CA GLN A 427 -14.15 10.08 -26.40
C GLN A 427 -15.22 10.38 -25.34
N ALA A 428 -14.84 10.56 -24.08
CA ALA A 428 -15.76 10.87 -22.99
C ALA A 428 -16.47 12.21 -23.21
N MET A 429 -15.74 13.26 -23.62
CA MET A 429 -16.35 14.54 -23.99
C MET A 429 -17.33 14.37 -25.16
N ALA A 430 -16.96 13.62 -26.19
CA ALA A 430 -17.88 13.31 -27.27
C ALA A 430 -19.13 12.60 -26.74
N PHE A 431 -19.01 11.62 -25.84
CA PHE A 431 -20.17 10.89 -25.31
C PHE A 431 -21.06 11.71 -24.37
N VAL A 432 -20.47 12.53 -23.49
CA VAL A 432 -21.21 13.34 -22.50
C VAL A 432 -21.87 14.56 -23.15
N CYS A 433 -21.23 15.17 -24.16
CA CYS A 433 -21.78 16.30 -24.91
C CYS A 433 -22.74 15.86 -26.04
N PHE A 434 -22.75 14.57 -26.46
CA PHE A 434 -23.66 14.11 -27.52
C PHE A 434 -25.09 13.91 -27.01
N GLY A 435 -26.00 14.77 -27.49
CA GLY A 435 -27.45 14.71 -27.32
C GLY A 435 -28.13 15.80 -28.16
N SER A 436 -29.42 15.64 -28.48
CA SER A 436 -30.20 16.62 -29.23
C SER A 436 -31.08 17.52 -28.34
N ASP A 437 -31.00 17.34 -27.02
CA ASP A 437 -31.76 18.10 -26.02
C ASP A 437 -31.11 19.46 -25.68
N ALA A 438 -31.88 20.34 -25.04
CA ALA A 438 -31.41 21.68 -24.67
C ALA A 438 -30.22 21.64 -23.70
N ALA A 439 -30.13 20.59 -22.87
CA ALA A 439 -29.03 20.41 -21.94
C ALA A 439 -27.73 19.98 -22.64
N ALA A 440 -27.81 19.21 -23.73
CA ALA A 440 -26.67 18.85 -24.58
C ALA A 440 -26.16 20.02 -25.42
N ARG A 441 -26.98 21.05 -25.63
CA ARG A 441 -26.55 22.32 -26.27
C ARG A 441 -25.96 23.32 -25.29
N ALA A 442 -26.21 23.14 -23.99
CA ALA A 442 -25.72 24.01 -22.91
C ALA A 442 -24.43 23.47 -22.27
N ARG A 443 -24.25 22.14 -22.26
CA ARG A 443 -22.98 21.43 -22.07
C ARG A 443 -22.09 21.60 -23.31
#